data_AF-A0A6V7IKB3-F1
#
_entry.id   AF-A0A6V7IKB3-F1
#
_cell.length_a   1.000
_cell.length_b   1.000
_cell.length_c   1.000
_cell.angle_alpha   90.00
_cell.angle_beta   90.00
_cell.angle_gamma   90.00
#
_symmetry.space_group_name_H-M   'P 1'
#
loop_
_entity.id
_entity.type
_entity.pdbx_description
1 polymer ?
#
loop_
_entity_poly.entity_id
_entity_poly.type
_entity_poly.pdbx_seq_one_letter_code
_entity_poly.pdbx_strand_id
1 'polypeptide(L)' 'FAPDDIDDDRLSTRWIYKLCADIWIGAGWLPESTRSTIERGGYYTVSPRPGFRIIAINNNVAYIYN' A
#
# COMPACT_ATOMS: atom_id res chain seq x y z
N PHE A 1 -12.35 5.95 0.97
CA PHE A 1 -11.37 4.98 1.57
C PHE A 1 -12.03 4.26 2.73
N ALA A 2 -11.93 2.92 2.79
CA ALA A 2 -12.49 2.15 3.91
C ALA A 2 -11.48 2.09 5.08
N PRO A 3 -11.90 2.42 6.31
CA PRO A 3 -11.08 2.23 7.52
C PRO A 3 -10.56 0.79 7.70
N ASP A 4 -9.42 0.64 8.39
CA ASP A 4 -8.71 -0.64 8.55
C ASP A 4 -9.48 -1.69 9.38
N ASP A 5 -10.50 -1.26 10.14
CA ASP A 5 -11.40 -2.09 10.94
C ASP A 5 -12.61 -2.62 10.15
N ILE A 6 -12.76 -2.23 8.88
CA ILE A 6 -13.79 -2.78 7.98
C ILE A 6 -13.30 -4.10 7.37
N ASP A 7 -13.81 -5.21 7.93
CA ASP A 7 -13.51 -6.57 7.49
C ASP A 7 -14.52 -7.14 6.46
N ASP A 8 -15.57 -6.41 6.07
CA ASP A 8 -16.46 -6.84 4.96
C ASP A 8 -15.72 -6.71 3.63
N ASP A 9 -15.43 -7.84 2.98
CA ASP A 9 -14.71 -7.90 1.70
C ASP A 9 -15.33 -7.05 0.58
N ARG A 10 -16.63 -6.77 0.63
CA ARG A 10 -17.33 -5.94 -0.37
C ARG A 10 -17.12 -4.44 -0.14
N LEU A 11 -16.72 -4.05 1.07
CA LEU A 11 -16.52 -2.67 1.48
C LEU A 11 -15.04 -2.35 1.68
N SER A 12 -14.22 -3.35 1.98
CA SER A 12 -12.80 -3.19 2.27
C SER A 12 -11.98 -2.85 1.02
N THR A 13 -10.93 -2.06 1.21
CA THR A 13 -9.91 -1.80 0.18
C THR A 13 -8.74 -2.79 0.23
N ARG A 14 -8.78 -3.76 1.15
CA ARG A 14 -7.70 -4.77 1.31
C ARG A 14 -7.41 -5.57 0.05
N TRP A 15 -8.44 -5.92 -0.73
CA TRP A 15 -8.26 -6.75 -1.93
C TRP A 15 -7.34 -6.08 -2.96
N ILE A 16 -7.50 -4.77 -3.18
CA ILE A 16 -6.70 -4.04 -4.18
C ILE A 16 -5.29 -3.80 -3.66
N TYR A 17 -5.11 -3.58 -2.36
CA TYR A 17 -3.80 -3.45 -1.75
C TYR A 17 -3.00 -4.76 -1.82
N LYS A 18 -3.65 -5.90 -1.54
CA LYS A 18 -3.04 -7.22 -1.69
C LYS A 18 -2.63 -7.47 -3.14
N LEU A 19 -3.52 -7.17 -4.09
CA LEU A 19 -3.21 -7.28 -5.52
C LEU A 19 -2.00 -6.43 -5.93
N CYS A 20 -1.95 -5.17 -5.48
CA CYS A 20 -0.81 -4.29 -5.74
C CYS A 20 0.49 -4.83 -5.13
N ALA A 21 0.47 -5.31 -3.89
CA ALA A 21 1.63 -5.90 -3.24
C ALA A 21 2.15 -7.12 -4.03
N ASP A 22 1.25 -8.02 -4.42
CA ASP A 22 1.59 -9.22 -5.20
C ASP A 22 2.23 -8.88 -6.55
N ILE A 23 1.66 -7.91 -7.28
CA ILE A 23 2.21 -7.49 -8.58
C ILE A 23 3.56 -6.78 -8.41
N TRP A 24 3.65 -5.78 -7.54
CA TRP A 24 4.85 -4.94 -7.46
C TRP A 24 6.04 -5.67 -6.84
N ILE A 25 5.80 -6.55 -5.87
CA ILE A 25 6.86 -7.38 -5.28
C ILE A 25 7.20 -8.52 -6.23
N GLY A 26 6.21 -9.18 -6.84
CA GLY A 26 6.43 -10.24 -7.83
C GLY A 26 7.22 -9.76 -9.05
N ALA A 27 7.05 -8.50 -9.46
CA ALA A 27 7.83 -7.86 -10.52
C ALA A 27 9.24 -7.40 -10.06
N GLY A 28 9.57 -7.51 -8.78
CA GLY A 28 10.86 -7.11 -8.21
C GLY A 28 11.05 -5.60 -8.03
N TRP A 29 9.98 -4.80 -8.11
CA TRP A 29 10.07 -3.34 -7.94
C TRP A 29 10.22 -2.92 -6.48
N LEU A 30 9.64 -3.71 -5.58
CA LEU A 30 9.64 -3.46 -4.15
C LEU A 30 10.08 -4.70 -3.38
N PRO A 31 10.79 -4.54 -2.25
CA PRO A 31 11.13 -5.65 -1.39
C PRO A 31 9.89 -6.14 -0.61
N GLU A 32 9.90 -7.41 -0.22
CA GLU A 32 8.84 -8.05 0.58
C GLU A 32 8.53 -7.28 1.88
N SER A 33 9.52 -6.57 2.43
CA SER A 33 9.35 -5.73 3.63
C SER A 33 8.33 -4.60 3.47
N THR A 34 7.96 -4.23 2.24
CA THR A 34 6.92 -3.22 1.98
C THR A 34 5.49 -3.77 2.04
N ARG A 35 5.31 -5.10 1.99
CA ARG A 35 3.98 -5.73 1.91
C ARG A 35 3.05 -5.29 3.03
N SER A 36 3.54 -5.31 4.27
CA SER A 36 2.70 -5.02 5.44
C SER A 36 2.11 -3.62 5.43
N THR A 37 2.84 -2.61 4.93
CA THR A 37 2.32 -1.24 4.83
C THR A 37 1.43 -1.05 3.61
N ILE A 38 1.73 -1.74 2.50
CA ILE A 38 0.88 -1.73 1.31
C ILE A 38 -0.47 -2.34 1.66
N GLU A 39 -0.51 -3.55 2.21
CA GLU A 39 -1.75 -4.24 2.58
C GLU A 39 -2.54 -3.50 3.66
N ARG A 40 -1.86 -2.78 4.56
CA ARG A 40 -2.53 -1.95 5.57
C ARG A 40 -3.23 -0.74 4.98
N GLY A 41 -2.63 -0.02 4.02
CA GLY A 41 -3.22 1.25 3.58
C GLY A 41 -2.72 1.81 2.26
N GLY A 42 -2.09 0.99 1.42
CA GLY A 42 -1.61 1.39 0.09
C GLY A 42 -0.43 2.36 0.11
N TYR A 43 0.30 2.46 1.22
CA TYR A 43 1.51 3.29 1.34
C TYR A 43 2.73 2.42 1.63
N TYR A 44 3.92 2.95 1.33
CA TYR A 44 5.17 2.25 1.61
C TYR A 44 6.36 3.20 1.66
N THR A 45 7.49 2.66 2.14
CA THR A 45 8.78 3.32 2.03
C THR A 45 9.85 2.33 1.63
N VAL A 46 10.81 2.78 0.82
CA VAL A 46 11.94 1.96 0.36
C VAL A 46 13.18 2.83 0.16
N SER A 47 14.36 2.26 0.33
CA SER A 47 15.64 2.93 0.08
C SER A 47 16.38 2.19 -1.05
N PRO A 48 16.18 2.56 -2.32
CA PRO A 48 16.77 1.82 -3.44
C PRO A 48 18.31 1.99 -3.52
N ARG A 49 18.86 3.00 -2.84
CA ARG A 49 20.30 3.23 -2.71
C ARG A 49 20.64 3.94 -1.40
N PRO A 50 21.89 3.86 -0.91
CA PRO A 50 22.33 4.59 0.28
C PRO A 50 22.05 6.10 0.15
N GLY A 51 21.52 6.69 1.23
CA GLY A 51 21.23 8.13 1.29
C GLY A 51 19.97 8.58 0.54
N PHE A 52 19.17 7.67 -0.04
CA PHE A 52 17.94 8.02 -0.74
C PHE A 52 16.75 7.20 -0.24
N ARG A 53 15.65 7.87 0.11
CA ARG A 53 14.41 7.27 0.63
C ARG A 53 13.23 7.70 -0.23
N ILE A 54 12.46 6.73 -0.69
CA ILE A 54 11.15 6.94 -1.30
C ILE A 54 10.08 6.75 -0.22
N ILE A 55 9.11 7.67 -0.17
CA ILE A 55 7.93 7.58 0.67
C ILE A 55 6.72 7.75 -0.26
N ALA A 56 5.98 6.66 -0.48
CA ALA A 56 4.77 6.67 -1.28
C ALA A 56 3.57 6.82 -0.33
N ILE A 57 2.78 7.87 -0.54
CA ILE A 57 1.63 8.22 0.31
C ILE A 57 0.34 7.92 -0.45
N ASN A 58 -0.60 7.23 0.20
CA ASN A 58 -1.95 7.05 -0.32
C ASN A 58 -2.80 8.29 -0.03
N ASN A 59 -2.79 9.26 -0.94
CA ASN A 59 -3.51 10.53 -0.77
C ASN A 59 -5.04 10.38 -0.80
N ASN A 60 -5.57 9.22 -1.19
CA ASN A 60 -7.01 8.96 -1.14
C ASN A 60 -7.58 9.10 0.29
N VAL A 61 -6.75 8.82 1.31
CA VAL A 61 -7.13 8.97 2.72
C VAL A 61 -7.49 10.41 3.08
N ALA A 62 -6.86 11.40 2.43
CA ALA A 62 -7.08 12.83 2.69
C ALA A 62 -7.94 13.51 1.62
N TYR A 63 -8.53 12.74 0.70
CA TYR A 63 -9.36 13.28 -0.37
C TYR A 63 -10.79 13.51 0.12
N ILE A 64 -11.30 14.73 -0.07
CA ILE A 64 -12.58 15.17 0.50
C ILE A 64 -13.83 14.53 -0.15
N TYR A 65 -13.67 13.82 -1.26
CA TYR A 65 -14.75 13.12 -1.97
C TYR A 65 -14.57 11.60 -1.96
N ASN A 66 -13.81 11.05 -1.00
CA ASN A 66 -13.52 9.61 -0.87
C ASN A 66 -14.43 8.88 0.13
#